data_AF-A0A832GXK2-F1
#
_entry.id   AF-A0A832GXK2-F1
#
_cell.length_a   1.000
_cell.length_b   1.000
_cell.length_c   1.000
_cell.angle_alpha   90.00
_cell.angle_beta   90.00
_cell.angle_gamma   90.00
#
_symmetry.space_group_name_H-M   'P 1'
#
loop_
_entity.id
_entity.type
_entity.pdbx_description
1 polymer ?
#
loop_
_entity_poly.entity_id
_entity_poly.type
_entity_poly.pdbx_seq_one_letter_code
_entity_poly.pdbx_strand_id
1 'polypeptide(L)'
;MRTFIHPDWLLPLLIVNIQSGLFYYLVELSLAMMVSYLYVEVERLPFPLAVIDASIVATLAEREPTSMRLFTLSIFPGLVWGAILYLLPSLTGVILVPLPWLDLTPWTSKWVPGALLGLATDLSAYVSGLFIPFHVAAYMLAASLAVWAVGNHLALTTFRGFFPEWAREYFQGMSLSQAYSRSLLRVWIIPQIAFAYASVVVVLVFTGRTIVKAFSSLRARSASSAVQYFSLKKAIAMYLVGALGSVALFHLLVPSFPLWIAFTLSVVVSFFNAVISTRSIGETGYSVSIPFEWYTVVYLSGYKGVEAWIFQPVIGGLPSLEGGAPYWAYMVKVAYLTQTKPSDVFKALVFNIILYNIFSFVWTEFFWRIAPIPSSAYPYAVAAWPAALVNAVVWITGEVGVKPWLFTHSFAGMTALLLGGELAARFLHVPFSSMGVLIGATSIPPFAIPVFTGALMNRYVIPRLIGRERWEKYKAVVVAGIVTGQGIATGIGIALMLISKATWIKPW
;
A
#
# COMPACT_ATOMS: atom_id res chain seq x y z
N MET A 1 6.68 -36.16 -12.99
CA MET A 1 7.18 -34.92 -13.64
C MET A 1 6.64 -33.72 -12.87
N ARG A 2 7.43 -32.65 -12.67
CA ARG A 2 6.96 -31.43 -11.99
C ARG A 2 6.60 -30.39 -13.04
N THR A 3 5.34 -30.36 -13.42
CA THR A 3 4.78 -29.52 -14.50
C THR A 3 3.35 -29.14 -14.14
N PHE A 4 2.98 -27.89 -14.37
CA PHE A 4 1.59 -27.43 -14.31
C PHE A 4 0.79 -27.87 -15.54
N ILE A 5 1.46 -28.29 -16.61
CA ILE A 5 0.84 -28.91 -17.78
C ILE A 5 0.55 -30.38 -17.45
N HIS A 6 -0.42 -30.60 -16.56
CA HIS A 6 -0.95 -31.90 -16.18
C HIS A 6 -2.45 -31.78 -15.92
N PRO A 7 -3.28 -32.78 -16.28
CA PRO A 7 -4.74 -32.73 -16.07
C PRO A 7 -5.15 -32.41 -14.63
N ASP A 8 -4.40 -32.92 -13.64
CA ASP A 8 -4.68 -32.67 -12.21
C ASP A 8 -4.59 -31.19 -11.81
N TRP A 9 -3.80 -30.39 -12.54
CA TRP A 9 -3.68 -28.95 -12.30
C TRP A 9 -4.79 -28.14 -12.95
N LEU A 10 -5.59 -28.72 -13.86
CA LEU A 10 -6.60 -27.99 -14.61
C LEU A 10 -7.63 -27.33 -13.68
N LEU A 11 -8.20 -28.08 -12.73
CA LEU A 11 -9.22 -27.55 -11.82
C LEU A 11 -8.67 -26.46 -10.88
N PRO A 12 -7.54 -26.67 -10.16
CA PRO A 12 -6.94 -25.60 -9.35
C PRO A 12 -6.60 -24.35 -10.16
N LEU A 13 -6.02 -24.52 -11.35
CA LEU A 13 -5.67 -23.38 -12.22
C LEU A 13 -6.93 -22.64 -12.68
N LEU A 14 -7.99 -23.35 -13.06
CA LEU A 14 -9.26 -22.72 -13.44
C LEU A 14 -9.86 -21.94 -12.27
N ILE A 15 -9.92 -22.52 -11.07
CA ILE A 15 -10.46 -21.84 -9.88
C ILE A 15 -9.67 -20.56 -9.59
N VAL A 16 -8.33 -20.63 -9.58
CA VAL A 16 -7.47 -19.48 -9.30
C VAL A 16 -7.60 -18.40 -10.38
N ASN A 17 -7.62 -18.77 -11.66
CA ASN A 17 -7.76 -17.80 -12.76
C ASN A 17 -9.16 -17.16 -12.79
N ILE A 18 -10.21 -17.89 -12.40
CA ILE A 18 -11.55 -17.32 -12.31
C ILE A 18 -11.65 -16.38 -11.09
N GLN A 19 -11.16 -16.80 -9.94
CA GLN A 19 -11.24 -16.02 -8.70
C GLN A 19 -10.31 -14.80 -8.72
N SER A 20 -9.01 -15.02 -8.87
CA SER A 20 -7.96 -14.01 -8.78
C SER A 20 -7.63 -13.34 -10.12
N GLY A 21 -8.08 -13.91 -11.23
CA GLY A 21 -8.01 -13.26 -12.55
C GLY A 21 -9.32 -12.57 -12.88
N LEU A 22 -10.32 -13.33 -13.35
CA LEU A 22 -11.56 -12.77 -13.89
C LEU A 22 -12.33 -11.90 -12.87
N PHE A 23 -12.70 -12.46 -11.73
CA PHE A 23 -13.52 -11.73 -10.74
C PHE A 23 -12.76 -10.58 -10.09
N TYR A 24 -11.50 -10.80 -9.70
CA TYR A 24 -10.65 -9.74 -9.15
C TYR A 24 -10.51 -8.55 -10.11
N TYR A 25 -10.14 -8.77 -11.38
CA TYR A 25 -9.99 -7.66 -12.33
C TYR A 25 -11.31 -7.00 -12.69
N LEU A 26 -12.43 -7.74 -12.73
CA LEU A 26 -13.77 -7.12 -12.89
C LEU A 26 -14.09 -6.16 -11.73
N VAL A 27 -13.80 -6.57 -10.49
CA VAL A 27 -13.98 -5.73 -9.30
C VAL A 27 -13.04 -4.52 -9.34
N GLU A 28 -11.74 -4.73 -9.51
CA GLU A 28 -10.76 -3.64 -9.43
C GLU A 28 -10.90 -2.65 -10.58
N LEU A 29 -11.14 -3.10 -11.82
CA LEU A 29 -11.26 -2.19 -12.97
C LEU A 29 -12.53 -1.34 -12.86
N SER A 30 -13.63 -1.94 -12.42
CA SER A 30 -14.89 -1.20 -12.23
C SER A 30 -14.78 -0.19 -11.08
N LEU A 31 -14.20 -0.59 -9.95
CA LEU A 31 -13.93 0.31 -8.83
C LEU A 31 -12.99 1.44 -9.26
N ALA A 32 -11.91 1.15 -9.99
CA ALA A 32 -10.97 2.14 -10.52
C ALA A 32 -11.70 3.20 -11.35
N MET A 33 -12.60 2.80 -12.26
CA MET A 33 -13.39 3.73 -13.07
C MET A 33 -14.29 4.61 -12.21
N MET A 34 -14.97 4.01 -11.23
CA MET A 34 -15.90 4.73 -10.34
C MET A 34 -15.17 5.75 -9.48
N VAL A 35 -14.06 5.36 -8.84
CA VAL A 35 -13.29 6.26 -7.96
C VAL A 35 -12.43 7.26 -8.75
N SER A 36 -12.00 6.92 -9.97
CA SER A 36 -11.38 7.90 -10.88
C SER A 36 -12.34 9.02 -11.22
N TYR A 37 -13.57 8.69 -11.62
CA TYR A 37 -14.57 9.71 -11.89
C TYR A 37 -14.86 10.58 -10.66
N LEU A 38 -15.06 9.94 -9.50
CA LEU A 38 -15.34 10.63 -8.25
C LEU A 38 -14.22 11.61 -7.87
N TYR A 39 -12.96 11.15 -7.82
CA TYR A 39 -11.88 11.92 -7.24
C TYR A 39 -11.04 12.70 -8.25
N VAL A 40 -10.97 12.27 -9.50
CA VAL A 40 -10.21 12.98 -10.54
C VAL A 40 -11.09 14.01 -11.26
N GLU A 41 -12.35 13.68 -11.60
CA GLU A 41 -13.22 14.60 -12.34
C GLU A 41 -14.11 15.48 -11.45
N VAL A 42 -14.82 14.86 -10.49
CA VAL A 42 -15.84 15.56 -9.68
C VAL A 42 -15.19 16.36 -8.57
N GLU A 43 -14.44 15.70 -7.70
CA GLU A 43 -13.78 16.36 -6.55
C GLU A 43 -12.44 17.01 -6.94
N ARG A 44 -11.79 16.51 -8.00
CA ARG A 44 -10.50 17.01 -8.51
C ARG A 44 -9.42 17.07 -7.44
N LEU A 45 -9.25 15.99 -6.69
CA LEU A 45 -8.19 15.86 -5.70
C LEU A 45 -6.79 16.09 -6.32
N PRO A 46 -5.82 16.59 -5.54
CA PRO A 46 -4.52 16.98 -6.06
C PRO A 46 -3.66 15.80 -6.51
N PHE A 47 -3.69 14.66 -5.79
CA PHE A 47 -2.78 13.52 -5.95
C PHE A 47 -1.31 13.97 -6.02
N PRO A 48 -0.72 14.40 -4.88
CA PRO A 48 0.54 15.12 -4.86
C PRO A 48 1.70 14.36 -5.55
N LEU A 49 1.72 13.03 -5.44
CA LEU A 49 2.77 12.20 -6.05
C LEU A 49 2.57 11.97 -7.56
N ALA A 50 1.35 12.10 -8.09
CA ALA A 50 1.07 11.92 -9.53
C ALA A 50 1.80 12.94 -10.40
N VAL A 51 2.17 14.08 -9.81
CA VAL A 51 2.97 15.11 -10.47
C VAL A 51 4.38 14.61 -10.81
N ILE A 52 4.94 13.69 -10.02
CA ILE A 52 6.26 13.12 -10.28
C ILE A 52 6.21 12.27 -11.55
N ASP A 53 5.26 11.35 -11.64
CA ASP A 53 5.12 10.45 -12.80
C ASP A 53 4.73 11.23 -14.06
N ALA A 54 3.82 12.20 -13.94
CA ALA A 54 3.48 13.09 -15.03
C ALA A 54 4.70 13.89 -15.52
N SER A 55 5.56 14.33 -14.60
CA SER A 55 6.80 15.03 -14.95
C SER A 55 7.80 14.12 -15.66
N ILE A 56 7.90 12.83 -15.31
CA ILE A 56 8.73 11.86 -16.04
C ILE A 56 8.22 11.76 -17.48
N VAL A 57 6.92 11.52 -17.66
CA VAL A 57 6.31 11.37 -18.99
C VAL A 57 6.49 12.63 -19.83
N ALA A 58 6.13 13.80 -19.29
CA ALA A 58 6.24 15.07 -20.01
C ALA A 58 7.69 15.40 -20.38
N THR A 59 8.63 15.22 -19.46
CA THR A 59 10.05 15.51 -19.71
C THR A 59 10.61 14.64 -20.84
N LEU A 60 10.31 13.33 -20.83
CA LEU A 60 10.79 12.40 -21.84
C LEU A 60 10.11 12.56 -23.21
N ALA A 61 8.83 12.97 -23.22
CA ALA A 61 8.05 13.16 -24.44
C ALA A 61 8.32 14.51 -25.10
N GLU A 62 8.23 15.61 -24.35
CA GLU A 62 8.39 16.97 -24.86
C GLU A 62 9.86 17.35 -25.07
N ARG A 63 10.76 16.78 -24.26
CA ARG A 63 12.22 16.98 -24.33
C ARG A 63 12.64 18.46 -24.26
N GLU A 64 11.94 19.28 -23.48
CA GLU A 64 12.30 20.68 -23.28
C GLU A 64 13.75 20.78 -22.75
N PRO A 65 14.63 21.60 -23.35
CA PRO A 65 16.07 21.56 -23.06
C PRO A 65 16.43 21.79 -21.59
N THR A 66 15.74 22.68 -20.89
CA THR A 66 16.02 23.00 -19.48
C THR A 66 15.60 21.84 -18.58
N SER A 67 14.37 21.33 -18.77
CA SER A 67 13.83 20.22 -18.00
C SER A 67 14.63 18.94 -18.25
N MET A 68 14.98 18.63 -19.49
CA MET A 68 15.85 17.49 -19.81
C MET A 68 17.24 17.60 -19.18
N ARG A 69 17.83 18.80 -19.16
CA ARG A 69 19.12 19.03 -18.49
C ARG A 69 19.00 18.80 -16.99
N LEU A 70 17.98 19.37 -16.34
CA LEU A 70 17.76 19.21 -14.90
C LEU A 70 17.43 17.77 -14.54
N PHE A 71 16.61 17.09 -15.32
CA PHE A 71 16.28 15.67 -15.16
C PHE A 71 17.53 14.81 -15.24
N THR A 72 18.33 14.96 -16.30
CA THR A 72 19.57 14.20 -16.50
C THR A 72 20.58 14.46 -15.38
N LEU A 73 20.76 15.71 -14.95
CA LEU A 73 21.65 16.03 -13.82
C LEU A 73 21.16 15.42 -12.51
N SER A 74 19.84 15.35 -12.31
CA SER A 74 19.24 14.81 -11.09
C SER A 74 19.21 13.28 -11.05
N ILE A 75 19.47 12.60 -12.17
CA ILE A 75 19.69 11.14 -12.21
C ILE A 75 20.93 10.75 -11.40
N PHE A 76 22.01 11.54 -11.45
CA PHE A 76 23.29 11.16 -10.84
C PHE A 76 23.20 10.92 -9.32
N PRO A 77 22.63 11.82 -8.49
CA PRO A 77 22.48 11.56 -7.06
C PRO A 77 21.68 10.29 -6.76
N GLY A 78 20.58 10.06 -7.48
CA GLY A 78 19.76 8.87 -7.32
C GLY A 78 20.50 7.59 -7.71
N LEU A 79 21.25 7.63 -8.81
CA LEU A 79 22.06 6.50 -9.28
C LEU A 79 23.19 6.18 -8.31
N VAL A 80 23.90 7.20 -7.80
CA VAL A 80 24.99 7.00 -6.82
C VAL A 80 24.45 6.36 -5.55
N TRP A 81 23.36 6.90 -5.00
CA TRP A 81 22.77 6.33 -3.79
C TRP A 81 22.19 4.93 -4.02
N GLY A 82 21.47 4.72 -5.12
CA GLY A 82 20.97 3.40 -5.52
C GLY A 82 22.09 2.39 -5.76
N ALA A 83 23.25 2.83 -6.25
CA ALA A 83 24.41 1.97 -6.40
C ALA A 83 24.99 1.56 -5.04
N ILE A 84 25.04 2.47 -4.07
CA ILE A 84 25.46 2.15 -2.70
C ILE A 84 24.51 1.17 -2.03
N LEU A 85 23.20 1.35 -2.20
CA LEU A 85 22.18 0.51 -1.57
C LEU A 85 22.02 -0.86 -2.21
N TYR A 86 22.05 -0.94 -3.55
CA TYR A 86 21.65 -2.14 -4.28
C TYR A 86 22.81 -2.73 -5.10
N LEU A 87 23.51 -1.93 -5.91
CA LEU A 87 24.55 -2.44 -6.81
C LEU A 87 25.78 -2.99 -6.06
N LEU A 88 26.30 -2.25 -5.08
CA LEU A 88 27.49 -2.64 -4.32
C LEU A 88 27.27 -3.92 -3.50
N PRO A 89 26.17 -4.07 -2.73
CA PRO A 89 25.89 -5.32 -2.05
C PRO A 89 25.70 -6.49 -3.02
N SER A 90 25.06 -6.27 -4.17
CA SER A 90 24.87 -7.31 -5.18
C SER A 90 26.18 -7.79 -5.82
N LEU A 91 27.16 -6.90 -6.02
CA LEU A 91 28.44 -7.24 -6.66
C LEU A 91 29.50 -7.77 -5.67
N THR A 92 29.54 -7.19 -4.46
CA THR A 92 30.63 -7.44 -3.49
C THR A 92 30.20 -8.31 -2.32
N GLY A 93 28.89 -8.46 -2.08
CA GLY A 93 28.35 -9.06 -0.86
C GLY A 93 28.48 -8.19 0.39
N VAL A 94 29.09 -7.00 0.30
CA VAL A 94 29.29 -6.09 1.44
C VAL A 94 28.10 -5.14 1.56
N ILE A 95 27.42 -5.21 2.71
CA ILE A 95 26.32 -4.30 3.04
C ILE A 95 26.90 -3.09 3.78
N LEU A 96 27.00 -1.94 3.09
CA LEU A 96 27.47 -0.68 3.69
C LEU A 96 26.37 0.03 4.49
N VAL A 97 25.16 0.02 3.94
CA VAL A 97 23.99 0.68 4.52
C VAL A 97 22.89 -0.37 4.67
N PRO A 98 22.36 -0.58 5.89
CA PRO A 98 21.33 -1.59 6.09
C PRO A 98 20.03 -1.21 5.38
N LEU A 99 19.43 -2.19 4.72
CA LEU A 99 18.08 -2.10 4.17
C LEU A 99 17.10 -2.86 5.07
N PRO A 100 15.84 -2.41 5.19
CA PRO A 100 15.28 -1.18 4.62
C PRO A 100 15.55 0.10 5.44
N TRP A 101 16.12 -0.03 6.63
CA TRP A 101 16.37 1.10 7.54
C TRP A 101 17.65 0.92 8.36
N LEU A 102 18.19 2.04 8.81
CA LEU A 102 19.14 2.10 9.90
C LEU A 102 18.37 1.95 11.22
N ASP A 103 18.62 0.86 11.92
CA ASP A 103 17.95 0.53 13.17
C ASP A 103 18.58 1.29 14.35
N LEU A 104 17.81 2.20 14.97
CA LEU A 104 18.20 2.95 16.16
C LEU A 104 17.57 2.37 17.44
N THR A 105 16.74 1.32 17.33
CA THR A 105 15.99 0.72 18.44
C THR A 105 16.93 0.12 19.50
N PRO A 106 17.98 -0.65 19.15
CA PRO A 106 18.91 -1.18 20.15
C PRO A 106 19.56 -0.07 20.99
N TRP A 107 19.90 1.07 20.38
CA TRP A 107 20.52 2.20 21.08
C TRP A 107 19.52 2.95 21.94
N THR A 108 18.30 3.16 21.46
CA THR A 108 17.26 3.90 22.18
C THR A 108 16.54 3.09 23.27
N SER A 109 16.65 1.75 23.22
CA SER A 109 15.99 0.83 24.16
C SER A 109 16.32 1.06 25.64
N LYS A 110 17.46 1.71 25.93
CA LYS A 110 17.86 2.07 27.30
C LYS A 110 16.99 3.17 27.92
N TRP A 111 16.53 4.13 27.11
CA TRP A 111 15.75 5.29 27.57
C TRP A 111 14.26 5.11 27.31
N VAL A 112 13.92 4.57 26.14
CA VAL A 112 12.53 4.38 25.71
C VAL A 112 12.36 2.93 25.21
N PRO A 113 12.37 1.94 26.13
CA PRO A 113 12.21 0.54 25.76
C PRO A 113 10.91 0.32 24.99
N GLY A 114 10.97 -0.47 23.93
CA GLY A 114 9.85 -0.75 23.01
C GLY A 114 9.68 0.26 21.88
N ALA A 115 10.34 1.43 21.91
CA ALA A 115 10.19 2.42 20.84
C ALA A 115 10.84 1.97 19.54
N LEU A 116 10.07 2.00 18.45
CA LEU A 116 10.55 1.63 17.11
C LEU A 116 11.18 2.83 16.41
N LEU A 117 12.43 3.12 16.72
CA LEU A 117 13.14 4.27 16.14
C LEU A 117 14.15 3.78 15.10
N GLY A 118 14.13 4.43 13.94
CA GLY A 118 15.01 4.15 12.83
C GLY A 118 14.88 5.20 11.75
N LEU A 119 15.72 5.10 10.72
CA LEU A 119 15.66 5.96 9.55
C LEU A 119 15.65 5.07 8.30
N ALA A 120 14.64 5.21 7.45
CA ALA A 120 14.67 4.56 6.14
C ALA A 120 15.91 5.05 5.38
N THR A 121 16.61 4.10 4.78
CA THR A 121 17.83 4.35 4.03
C THR A 121 17.55 4.61 2.55
N ASP A 122 16.33 4.29 2.10
CA ASP A 122 15.84 4.56 0.74
C ASP A 122 15.39 6.01 0.55
N LEU A 123 15.76 6.64 -0.58
CA LEU A 123 15.43 8.06 -0.82
C LEU A 123 13.96 8.28 -1.17
N SER A 124 13.21 7.25 -1.58
CA SER A 124 11.83 7.40 -2.03
C SER A 124 10.93 8.07 -0.98
N ALA A 125 11.11 7.76 0.31
CA ALA A 125 10.33 8.36 1.39
C ALA A 125 10.65 9.85 1.60
N TYR A 126 11.93 10.25 1.49
CA TYR A 126 12.34 11.65 1.59
C TYR A 126 11.82 12.46 0.40
N VAL A 127 11.97 11.89 -0.79
CA VAL A 127 11.63 12.53 -2.06
C VAL A 127 10.12 12.68 -2.22
N SER A 128 9.34 11.66 -1.87
CA SER A 128 7.88 11.76 -1.81
C SER A 128 7.40 12.81 -0.81
N GLY A 129 8.08 12.92 0.35
CA GLY A 129 7.84 13.96 1.36
C GLY A 129 7.89 15.40 0.80
N LEU A 130 8.68 15.67 -0.25
CA LEU A 130 8.75 16.99 -0.87
C LEU A 130 7.42 17.47 -1.48
N PHE A 131 6.50 16.56 -1.80
CA PHE A 131 5.20 16.87 -2.39
C PHE A 131 4.07 16.87 -1.37
N ILE A 132 4.34 16.40 -0.15
CA ILE A 132 3.31 16.30 0.89
C ILE A 132 3.18 17.65 1.60
N PRO A 133 1.96 18.14 1.84
CA PRO A 133 1.77 19.35 2.63
C PRO A 133 2.38 19.18 4.03
N PHE A 134 3.13 20.18 4.49
CA PHE A 134 3.85 20.10 5.76
C PHE A 134 2.98 19.74 6.97
N HIS A 135 1.76 20.26 7.04
CA HIS A 135 0.85 19.93 8.15
C HIS A 135 0.44 18.46 8.13
N VAL A 136 0.14 17.88 6.95
CA VAL A 136 -0.15 16.44 6.79
C VAL A 136 1.04 15.61 7.26
N ALA A 137 2.25 15.93 6.78
CA ALA A 137 3.46 15.20 7.17
C ALA A 137 3.77 15.33 8.67
N ALA A 138 3.46 16.47 9.29
CA ALA A 138 3.60 16.67 10.73
C ALA A 138 2.63 15.77 11.53
N TYR A 139 1.37 15.66 11.11
CA TYR A 139 0.41 14.73 11.72
C TYR A 139 0.80 13.26 11.49
N MET A 140 1.34 12.92 10.31
CA MET A 140 1.89 11.59 10.04
C MET A 140 3.01 11.22 11.02
N LEU A 141 3.98 12.12 11.20
CA LEU A 141 5.08 11.90 12.14
C LEU A 141 4.58 11.84 13.59
N ALA A 142 3.71 12.76 13.99
CA ALA A 142 3.16 12.80 15.35
C ALA A 142 2.38 11.52 15.68
N ALA A 143 1.50 11.06 14.79
CA ALA A 143 0.73 9.83 15.00
C ALA A 143 1.64 8.59 15.00
N SER A 144 2.63 8.55 14.11
CA SER A 144 3.63 7.47 14.06
C SER A 144 4.44 7.35 15.35
N LEU A 145 4.97 8.47 15.86
CA LEU A 145 5.67 8.49 17.15
C LEU A 145 4.74 8.16 18.31
N ALA A 146 3.49 8.67 18.29
CA ALA A 146 2.51 8.39 19.33
C ALA A 146 2.18 6.88 19.43
N VAL A 147 2.03 6.19 18.31
CA VAL A 147 1.73 4.76 18.27
C VAL A 147 3.00 3.92 18.55
N TRP A 148 4.03 4.10 17.73
CA TRP A 148 5.13 3.15 17.64
C TRP A 148 6.32 3.44 18.55
N ALA A 149 6.45 4.68 19.02
CA ALA A 149 7.46 5.03 20.02
C ALA A 149 6.84 5.10 21.41
N VAL A 150 5.95 6.08 21.62
CA VAL A 150 5.32 6.34 22.92
C VAL A 150 4.36 5.23 23.30
N GLY A 151 3.44 4.86 22.41
CA GLY A 151 2.41 3.85 22.69
C GLY A 151 3.02 2.48 22.98
N ASN A 152 4.01 2.06 22.20
CA ASN A 152 4.76 0.83 22.49
C ASN A 152 5.47 0.86 23.85
N HIS A 153 6.10 1.98 24.17
CA HIS A 153 6.76 2.17 25.45
C HIS A 153 5.77 2.12 26.62
N LEU A 154 4.63 2.82 26.51
CA LEU A 154 3.59 2.82 27.52
C LEU A 154 2.92 1.45 27.67
N ALA A 155 2.70 0.72 26.57
CA ALA A 155 2.18 -0.65 26.60
C ALA A 155 3.12 -1.59 27.35
N LEU A 156 4.44 -1.36 27.26
CA LEU A 156 5.46 -2.14 27.95
C LEU A 156 5.57 -1.79 29.45
N THR A 157 5.50 -0.49 29.79
CA THR A 157 5.80 0.00 31.14
C THR A 157 4.54 0.20 31.98
N THR A 158 3.68 1.14 31.56
CA THR A 158 2.55 1.63 32.35
C THR A 158 1.34 0.70 32.22
N PHE A 159 1.06 0.22 31.01
CA PHE A 159 -0.09 -0.63 30.69
C PHE A 159 0.28 -2.10 30.58
N ARG A 160 1.37 -2.52 31.24
CA ARG A 160 1.87 -3.90 31.23
C ARG A 160 0.80 -4.94 31.57
N GLY A 161 -0.15 -4.59 32.46
CA GLY A 161 -1.27 -5.46 32.83
C GLY A 161 -2.25 -5.74 31.69
N PHE A 162 -2.41 -4.80 30.73
CA PHE A 162 -3.28 -4.97 29.57
C PHE A 162 -2.61 -5.73 28.41
N PHE A 163 -1.28 -5.69 28.36
CA PHE A 163 -0.45 -6.32 27.32
C PHE A 163 0.65 -7.23 27.91
N PRO A 164 0.28 -8.26 28.69
CA PRO A 164 1.26 -9.09 29.38
C PRO A 164 2.15 -9.90 28.43
N GLU A 165 1.65 -10.31 27.27
CA GLU A 165 2.42 -11.05 26.26
C GLU A 165 3.54 -10.20 25.68
N TRP A 166 3.23 -8.94 25.30
CA TRP A 166 4.22 -7.99 24.80
C TRP A 166 5.35 -7.77 25.82
N ALA A 167 4.98 -7.58 27.09
CA ALA A 167 5.97 -7.35 28.14
C ALA A 167 6.75 -8.59 28.58
N ARG A 168 6.31 -9.81 28.20
CA ARG A 168 7.05 -11.07 28.42
C ARG A 168 7.97 -11.38 27.25
N GLU A 169 7.51 -11.12 26.03
CA GLU A 169 8.25 -11.41 24.80
C GLU A 169 9.34 -10.36 24.52
N TYR A 170 9.17 -9.13 25.01
CA TYR A 170 10.16 -8.07 24.85
C TYR A 170 11.39 -8.27 25.74
N PHE A 171 12.56 -8.05 25.17
CA PHE A 171 13.83 -7.96 25.88
C PHE A 171 14.69 -6.83 25.30
N GLN A 172 15.58 -6.27 26.12
CA GLN A 172 16.48 -5.19 25.67
C GLN A 172 17.46 -5.72 24.61
N GLY A 173 17.64 -4.94 23.54
CA GLY A 173 18.47 -5.33 22.40
C GLY A 173 17.71 -6.02 21.25
N MET A 174 16.39 -6.22 21.37
CA MET A 174 15.55 -6.63 20.25
C MET A 174 15.66 -5.64 19.08
N SER A 175 15.81 -6.14 17.84
CA SER A 175 15.87 -5.29 16.65
C SER A 175 14.51 -4.66 16.34
N LEU A 176 14.50 -3.58 15.56
CA LEU A 176 13.29 -2.90 15.12
C LEU A 176 12.32 -3.86 14.42
N SER A 177 12.81 -4.73 13.53
CA SER A 177 11.97 -5.70 12.82
C SER A 177 11.29 -6.69 13.78
N GLN A 178 12.02 -7.17 14.78
CA GLN A 178 11.50 -8.09 15.78
C GLN A 178 10.48 -7.39 16.69
N ALA A 179 10.83 -6.21 17.21
CA ALA A 179 9.97 -5.41 18.07
C ALA A 179 8.69 -4.97 17.33
N TYR A 180 8.81 -4.60 16.04
CA TYR A 180 7.67 -4.29 15.18
C TYR A 180 6.74 -5.48 15.02
N SER A 181 7.26 -6.64 14.60
CA SER A 181 6.43 -7.85 14.39
C SER A 181 5.67 -8.26 15.66
N ARG A 182 6.35 -8.26 16.82
CA ARG A 182 5.75 -8.62 18.11
C ARG A 182 4.76 -7.59 18.62
N SER A 183 5.13 -6.29 18.62
CA SER A 183 4.22 -5.24 19.07
C SER A 183 3.01 -5.07 18.16
N LEU A 184 3.16 -5.28 16.85
CA LEU A 184 2.05 -5.33 15.90
C LEU A 184 1.07 -6.42 16.32
N LEU A 185 1.52 -7.67 16.44
CA LEU A 185 0.63 -8.80 16.77
C LEU A 185 -0.01 -8.69 18.16
N ARG A 186 0.73 -8.25 19.19
CA ARG A 186 0.26 -8.26 20.59
C ARG A 186 -0.47 -7.00 21.03
N VAL A 187 -0.16 -5.86 20.42
CA VAL A 187 -0.68 -4.54 20.84
C VAL A 187 -1.49 -3.88 19.74
N TRP A 188 -0.94 -3.77 18.52
CA TRP A 188 -1.44 -2.81 17.54
C TRP A 188 -2.36 -3.37 16.45
N ILE A 189 -2.39 -4.67 16.22
CA ILE A 189 -3.20 -5.24 15.12
C ILE A 189 -4.68 -4.90 15.29
N ILE A 190 -5.21 -5.05 16.50
CA ILE A 190 -6.62 -4.74 16.82
C ILE A 190 -6.89 -3.22 16.77
N PRO A 191 -6.08 -2.35 17.40
CA PRO A 191 -6.19 -0.91 17.20
C PRO A 191 -6.12 -0.47 15.73
N GLN A 192 -5.21 -1.03 14.92
CA GLN A 192 -5.09 -0.66 13.51
C GLN A 192 -6.33 -1.02 12.70
N ILE A 193 -6.89 -2.21 12.92
CA ILE A 193 -8.17 -2.58 12.31
C ILE A 193 -9.25 -1.58 12.73
N ALA A 194 -9.33 -1.24 14.01
CA ALA A 194 -10.26 -0.24 14.52
C ALA A 194 -10.05 1.15 13.91
N PHE A 195 -8.80 1.60 13.72
CA PHE A 195 -8.47 2.87 13.07
C PHE A 195 -8.93 2.89 11.62
N ALA A 196 -8.77 1.76 10.92
CA ALA A 196 -9.22 1.64 9.54
C ALA A 196 -10.75 1.73 9.45
N TYR A 197 -11.52 1.07 10.34
CA TYR A 197 -12.98 1.25 10.41
C TYR A 197 -13.39 2.67 10.83
N ALA A 198 -12.64 3.32 11.73
CA ALA A 198 -12.88 4.73 12.09
C ALA A 198 -12.72 5.65 10.87
N SER A 199 -11.76 5.36 9.99
CA SER A 199 -11.58 6.10 8.73
C SER A 199 -12.80 5.98 7.81
N VAL A 200 -13.46 4.82 7.75
CA VAL A 200 -14.69 4.61 6.97
C VAL A 200 -15.78 5.58 7.44
N VAL A 201 -15.99 5.68 8.76
CA VAL A 201 -16.99 6.57 9.35
C VAL A 201 -16.69 8.03 9.01
N VAL A 202 -15.44 8.46 9.18
CA VAL A 202 -15.02 9.84 8.91
C VAL A 202 -15.21 10.19 7.43
N VAL A 203 -14.77 9.30 6.52
CA VAL A 203 -14.95 9.50 5.08
C VAL A 203 -16.43 9.54 4.71
N LEU A 204 -17.27 8.69 5.28
CA LEU A 204 -18.71 8.70 5.07
C LEU A 204 -19.37 10.00 5.53
N VAL A 205 -19.00 10.50 6.72
CA VAL A 205 -19.53 11.75 7.29
C VAL A 205 -19.19 12.95 6.42
N PHE A 206 -17.95 13.04 5.93
CA PHE A 206 -17.49 14.23 5.20
C PHE A 206 -17.67 14.14 3.68
N THR A 207 -17.57 12.94 3.11
CA THR A 207 -17.60 12.71 1.65
C THR A 207 -18.91 12.09 1.18
N GLY A 208 -19.76 11.58 2.08
CA GLY A 208 -20.99 10.85 1.71
C GLY A 208 -21.89 11.64 0.76
N ARG A 209 -22.02 12.97 0.96
CA ARG A 209 -22.78 13.84 0.04
C ARG A 209 -22.13 13.94 -1.34
N THR A 210 -20.80 14.00 -1.42
CA THR A 210 -20.05 14.04 -2.67
C THR A 210 -20.16 12.73 -3.42
N ILE A 211 -20.11 11.60 -2.72
CA ILE A 211 -20.35 10.26 -3.29
C ILE A 211 -21.75 10.24 -3.93
N VAL A 212 -22.80 10.56 -3.17
CA VAL A 212 -24.18 10.58 -3.67
C VAL A 212 -24.32 11.51 -4.89
N LYS A 213 -23.72 12.71 -4.82
CA LYS A 213 -23.71 13.66 -5.95
C LYS A 213 -23.01 13.08 -7.17
N ALA A 214 -21.84 12.49 -7.04
CA ALA A 214 -21.09 11.91 -8.15
C ALA A 214 -21.85 10.77 -8.84
N PHE A 215 -22.48 9.88 -8.06
CA PHE A 215 -23.33 8.82 -8.61
C PHE A 215 -24.58 9.38 -9.29
N SER A 216 -25.19 10.43 -8.72
CA SER A 216 -26.35 11.10 -9.34
C SER A 216 -25.99 11.84 -10.64
N SER A 217 -24.81 12.50 -10.69
CA SER A 217 -24.34 13.22 -11.88
C SER A 217 -23.92 12.27 -12.98
N LEU A 218 -23.34 11.11 -12.66
CA LEU A 218 -23.08 10.03 -13.61
C LEU A 218 -24.34 9.48 -14.25
N ARG A 219 -25.43 9.36 -13.47
CA ARG A 219 -26.73 8.93 -13.99
C ARG A 219 -27.31 9.96 -14.96
N ALA A 220 -27.14 11.25 -14.68
CA ALA A 220 -27.62 12.33 -15.56
C ALA A 220 -26.76 12.49 -16.83
N ARG A 221 -25.44 12.23 -16.74
CA ARG A 221 -24.50 12.35 -17.87
C ARG A 221 -24.49 11.17 -18.84
N SER A 222 -25.28 10.11 -18.62
CA SER A 222 -25.35 8.97 -19.55
C SER A 222 -25.88 9.32 -20.94
N ALA A 223 -26.19 10.59 -21.21
CA ALA A 223 -26.76 11.08 -22.46
C ALA A 223 -25.93 12.15 -23.21
N SER A 224 -24.88 12.81 -22.65
CA SER A 224 -24.36 14.03 -23.33
C SER A 224 -22.88 14.44 -23.21
N SER A 225 -21.90 13.59 -22.90
CA SER A 225 -20.49 14.02 -23.08
C SER A 225 -19.55 12.90 -23.51
N ALA A 226 -18.79 13.20 -24.58
CA ALA A 226 -17.65 12.48 -25.14
C ALA A 226 -17.05 11.40 -24.24
N VAL A 227 -17.19 10.15 -24.69
CA VAL A 227 -16.80 8.90 -24.05
C VAL A 227 -15.31 8.90 -23.67
N GLN A 228 -14.99 9.20 -22.40
CA GLN A 228 -13.65 8.98 -21.82
C GLN A 228 -13.60 7.79 -20.85
N TYR A 229 -14.75 7.35 -20.35
CA TYR A 229 -14.91 6.18 -19.46
C TYR A 229 -16.06 5.29 -19.96
N PHE A 230 -16.09 4.02 -19.51
CA PHE A 230 -17.27 3.18 -19.69
C PHE A 230 -18.48 3.79 -18.96
N SER A 231 -19.69 3.57 -19.48
CA SER A 231 -20.92 4.03 -18.82
C SER A 231 -21.03 3.48 -17.40
N LEU A 232 -21.51 4.28 -16.44
CA LEU A 232 -21.65 3.87 -15.03
C LEU A 232 -22.40 2.53 -14.87
N LYS A 233 -23.43 2.28 -15.68
CA LYS A 233 -24.17 1.01 -15.65
C LYS A 233 -23.28 -0.20 -15.93
N LYS A 234 -22.33 -0.08 -16.88
CA LYS A 234 -21.36 -1.13 -17.19
C LYS A 234 -20.35 -1.31 -16.06
N ALA A 235 -19.86 -0.22 -15.46
CA ALA A 235 -18.95 -0.32 -14.31
C ALA A 235 -19.64 -1.02 -13.13
N ILE A 236 -20.87 -0.62 -12.77
CA ILE A 236 -21.64 -1.28 -11.70
C ILE A 236 -21.94 -2.74 -12.04
N ALA A 237 -22.31 -3.04 -13.29
CA ALA A 237 -22.55 -4.42 -13.71
C ALA A 237 -21.29 -5.28 -13.61
N MET A 238 -20.14 -4.78 -14.07
CA MET A 238 -18.85 -5.46 -13.94
C MET A 238 -18.49 -5.70 -12.48
N TYR A 239 -18.68 -4.68 -11.63
CA TYR A 239 -18.45 -4.79 -10.19
C TYR A 239 -19.31 -5.88 -9.56
N LEU A 240 -20.63 -5.85 -9.79
CA LEU A 240 -21.56 -6.83 -9.22
C LEU A 240 -21.30 -8.24 -9.75
N VAL A 241 -21.01 -8.40 -11.05
CA VAL A 241 -20.67 -9.71 -11.62
C VAL A 241 -19.38 -10.26 -11.01
N GLY A 242 -18.35 -9.42 -10.86
CA GLY A 242 -17.10 -9.81 -10.22
C GLY A 242 -17.29 -10.20 -8.74
N ALA A 243 -17.91 -9.31 -7.96
CA ALA A 243 -18.09 -9.52 -6.52
C ALA A 243 -19.05 -10.67 -6.21
N LEU A 244 -20.24 -10.69 -6.83
CA LEU A 244 -21.23 -11.76 -6.60
C LEU A 244 -20.76 -13.10 -7.17
N GLY A 245 -20.10 -13.10 -8.33
CA GLY A 245 -19.50 -14.30 -8.90
C GLY A 245 -18.43 -14.88 -7.99
N SER A 246 -17.58 -14.01 -7.42
CA SER A 246 -16.58 -14.41 -6.44
C SER A 246 -17.18 -14.98 -5.15
N VAL A 247 -18.23 -14.35 -4.62
CA VAL A 247 -18.96 -14.85 -3.44
C VAL A 247 -19.61 -16.19 -3.73
N ALA A 248 -20.19 -16.37 -4.92
CA ALA A 248 -20.81 -17.64 -5.33
C ALA A 248 -19.76 -18.76 -5.43
N LEU A 249 -18.61 -18.50 -6.06
CA LEU A 249 -17.51 -19.47 -6.15
C LEU A 249 -16.93 -19.79 -4.76
N PHE A 250 -16.77 -18.78 -3.92
CA PHE A 250 -16.36 -18.96 -2.52
C PHE A 250 -17.33 -19.84 -1.75
N HIS A 251 -18.64 -19.58 -1.84
CA HIS A 251 -19.63 -20.38 -1.14
C HIS A 251 -19.71 -21.83 -1.65
N LEU A 252 -19.45 -22.05 -2.93
CA LEU A 252 -19.38 -23.39 -3.51
C LEU A 252 -18.20 -24.20 -2.94
N LEU A 253 -17.07 -23.55 -2.69
CA LEU A 253 -15.86 -24.20 -2.14
C LEU A 253 -15.85 -24.24 -0.61
N VAL A 254 -16.52 -23.29 0.05
CA VAL A 254 -16.56 -23.12 1.52
C VAL A 254 -18.02 -22.93 1.97
N PRO A 255 -18.87 -23.98 1.87
CA PRO A 255 -20.31 -23.85 2.15
C PRO A 255 -20.62 -23.62 3.64
N SER A 256 -19.70 -24.02 4.52
CA SER A 256 -19.80 -23.88 5.98
C SER A 256 -19.61 -22.44 6.48
N PHE A 257 -19.04 -21.55 5.66
CA PHE A 257 -18.79 -20.16 6.08
C PHE A 257 -20.05 -19.30 5.90
N PRO A 258 -20.36 -18.37 6.83
CA PRO A 258 -21.55 -17.54 6.71
C PRO A 258 -21.56 -16.67 5.44
N LEU A 259 -22.50 -16.96 4.54
CA LEU A 259 -22.60 -16.29 3.23
C LEU A 259 -22.76 -14.76 3.34
N TRP A 260 -23.53 -14.29 4.33
CA TRP A 260 -23.76 -12.86 4.53
C TRP A 260 -22.48 -12.09 4.85
N ILE A 261 -21.50 -12.73 5.51
CA ILE A 261 -20.20 -12.14 5.83
C ILE A 261 -19.39 -11.98 4.54
N ALA A 262 -19.26 -13.07 3.77
CA ALA A 262 -18.54 -13.08 2.49
C ALA A 262 -19.15 -12.05 1.51
N PHE A 263 -20.48 -11.99 1.44
CA PHE A 263 -21.21 -10.99 0.66
C PHE A 263 -20.88 -9.56 1.11
N THR A 264 -20.92 -9.29 2.41
CA THR A 264 -20.69 -7.94 2.95
C THR A 264 -19.27 -7.48 2.65
N LEU A 265 -18.26 -8.31 2.88
CA LEU A 265 -16.87 -7.95 2.60
C LEU A 265 -16.62 -7.73 1.10
N SER A 266 -17.06 -8.68 0.27
CA SER A 266 -16.80 -8.61 -1.17
C SER A 266 -17.57 -7.47 -1.85
N VAL A 267 -18.85 -7.26 -1.51
CA VAL A 267 -19.72 -6.30 -2.22
C VAL A 267 -19.76 -4.93 -1.55
N VAL A 268 -19.79 -4.84 -0.23
CA VAL A 268 -19.95 -3.56 0.48
C VAL A 268 -18.58 -2.99 0.84
N VAL A 269 -17.74 -3.79 1.49
CA VAL A 269 -16.47 -3.27 2.01
C VAL A 269 -15.46 -2.98 0.90
N SER A 270 -15.41 -3.78 -0.16
CA SER A 270 -14.55 -3.49 -1.33
C SER A 270 -14.80 -2.10 -1.94
N PHE A 271 -16.06 -1.67 -2.01
CA PHE A 271 -16.40 -0.34 -2.47
C PHE A 271 -15.87 0.75 -1.52
N PHE A 272 -16.04 0.57 -0.20
CA PHE A 272 -15.52 1.52 0.78
C PHE A 272 -14.00 1.56 0.81
N ASN A 273 -13.32 0.42 0.69
CA ASN A 273 -11.89 0.33 0.54
C ASN A 273 -11.42 1.20 -0.63
N ALA A 274 -12.02 1.03 -1.81
CA ALA A 274 -11.67 1.84 -2.99
C ALA A 274 -11.85 3.34 -2.73
N VAL A 275 -12.97 3.73 -2.11
CA VAL A 275 -13.28 5.13 -1.81
C VAL A 275 -12.27 5.74 -0.83
N ILE A 276 -11.92 5.03 0.24
CA ILE A 276 -11.03 5.53 1.30
C ILE A 276 -9.58 5.53 0.84
N SER A 277 -9.11 4.41 0.29
CA SER A 277 -7.74 4.28 -0.19
C SER A 277 -7.42 5.27 -1.31
N THR A 278 -8.34 5.48 -2.27
CA THR A 278 -8.13 6.46 -3.36
C THR A 278 -8.11 7.88 -2.83
N ARG A 279 -9.00 8.25 -1.89
CA ARG A 279 -8.98 9.57 -1.26
C ARG A 279 -7.69 9.81 -0.49
N SER A 280 -7.24 8.81 0.26
CA SER A 280 -5.98 8.87 1.02
C SER A 280 -4.81 9.19 0.10
N ILE A 281 -4.68 8.48 -1.03
CA ILE A 281 -3.65 8.76 -2.04
C ILE A 281 -3.86 10.16 -2.65
N GLY A 282 -5.10 10.53 -2.94
CA GLY A 282 -5.45 11.83 -3.52
C GLY A 282 -5.08 13.03 -2.65
N GLU A 283 -5.22 12.92 -1.33
CA GLU A 283 -4.93 14.00 -0.39
C GLU A 283 -3.47 13.99 0.11
N THR A 284 -2.92 12.80 0.35
CA THR A 284 -1.65 12.64 1.09
C THR A 284 -0.55 11.93 0.31
N GLY A 285 -0.85 11.37 -0.86
CA GLY A 285 0.10 10.54 -1.62
C GLY A 285 0.21 9.09 -1.14
N TYR A 286 -0.27 8.75 0.07
CA TYR A 286 -0.19 7.39 0.61
C TYR A 286 -1.57 6.78 0.78
N SER A 287 -1.64 5.45 0.71
CA SER A 287 -2.89 4.71 0.86
C SER A 287 -3.08 4.26 2.31
N VAL A 288 -4.31 4.39 2.80
CA VAL A 288 -4.77 3.65 3.99
C VAL A 288 -5.24 2.28 3.52
N SER A 289 -4.83 1.22 4.23
CA SER A 289 -5.32 -0.15 4.02
C SER A 289 -5.74 -0.78 5.34
N ILE A 290 -6.72 -1.68 5.27
CA ILE A 290 -7.18 -2.45 6.43
C ILE A 290 -6.28 -3.69 6.54
N PRO A 291 -5.43 -3.81 7.57
CA PRO A 291 -4.55 -4.96 7.71
C PRO A 291 -5.36 -6.21 8.09
N PHE A 292 -5.05 -7.35 7.48
CA PHE A 292 -5.62 -8.66 7.83
C PHE A 292 -7.17 -8.68 7.87
N GLU A 293 -7.80 -7.93 6.98
CA GLU A 293 -9.26 -7.74 6.98
C GLU A 293 -10.03 -9.06 6.97
N TRP A 294 -9.72 -9.95 6.02
CA TRP A 294 -10.34 -11.27 5.93
C TRP A 294 -10.06 -12.13 7.17
N TYR A 295 -8.80 -12.24 7.58
CA TYR A 295 -8.38 -13.04 8.73
C TYR A 295 -9.09 -12.62 10.02
N THR A 296 -9.28 -11.32 10.22
CA THR A 296 -9.99 -10.77 11.39
C THR A 296 -11.45 -11.21 11.40
N VAL A 297 -12.13 -11.17 10.26
CA VAL A 297 -13.54 -11.52 10.17
C VAL A 297 -13.75 -13.03 10.28
N VAL A 298 -12.87 -13.84 9.69
CA VAL A 298 -12.90 -15.30 9.88
C VAL A 298 -12.70 -15.64 11.36
N TYR A 299 -11.73 -14.99 12.04
CA TYR A 299 -11.53 -15.15 13.48
C TYR A 299 -12.79 -14.80 14.29
N LEU A 300 -13.35 -13.60 14.07
CA LEU A 300 -14.50 -13.09 14.82
C LEU A 300 -15.80 -13.85 14.53
N SER A 301 -15.92 -14.47 13.36
CA SER A 301 -17.07 -15.32 13.01
C SER A 301 -17.13 -16.62 13.84
N GLY A 302 -16.04 -16.97 14.54
CA GLY A 302 -15.94 -18.21 15.29
C GLY A 302 -15.77 -19.46 14.39
N TYR A 303 -15.43 -19.26 13.11
CA TYR A 303 -15.25 -20.33 12.14
C TYR A 303 -14.19 -21.34 12.62
N LYS A 304 -14.55 -22.63 12.59
CA LYS A 304 -13.68 -23.73 13.08
C LYS A 304 -12.98 -24.51 11.97
N GLY A 305 -13.42 -24.35 10.72
CA GLY A 305 -12.78 -24.99 9.57
C GLY A 305 -11.48 -24.30 9.16
N VAL A 306 -10.71 -24.95 8.29
CA VAL A 306 -9.47 -24.40 7.73
C VAL A 306 -9.73 -23.75 6.36
N GLU A 307 -10.82 -24.13 5.69
CA GLU A 307 -11.08 -23.81 4.29
C GLU A 307 -11.20 -22.29 4.06
N ALA A 308 -11.91 -21.58 4.93
CA ALA A 308 -12.05 -20.13 4.87
C ALA A 308 -10.73 -19.37 5.12
N TRP A 309 -9.71 -20.00 5.71
CA TRP A 309 -8.39 -19.38 5.88
C TRP A 309 -7.50 -19.52 4.64
N ILE A 310 -7.76 -20.55 3.83
CA ILE A 310 -6.99 -20.86 2.62
C ILE A 310 -7.60 -20.16 1.40
N PHE A 311 -8.93 -20.13 1.32
CA PHE A 311 -9.67 -19.54 0.21
C PHE A 311 -10.56 -18.42 0.72
N GLN A 312 -10.58 -17.28 0.02
CA GLN A 312 -11.35 -16.10 0.41
C GLN A 312 -12.10 -15.53 -0.81
N PRO A 313 -13.26 -14.87 -0.62
CA PRO A 313 -13.88 -14.09 -1.69
C PRO A 313 -12.96 -12.92 -2.08
N VAL A 314 -13.17 -12.37 -3.26
CA VAL A 314 -12.48 -11.15 -3.70
C VAL A 314 -12.89 -10.00 -2.79
N ILE A 315 -11.90 -9.40 -2.12
CA ILE A 315 -12.04 -8.16 -1.35
C ILE A 315 -11.19 -7.13 -2.08
N GLY A 316 -11.84 -6.27 -2.85
CA GLY A 316 -11.19 -5.32 -3.73
C GLY A 316 -11.06 -3.91 -3.14
N GLY A 317 -10.57 -2.98 -3.96
CA GLY A 317 -10.47 -1.57 -3.61
C GLY A 317 -9.27 -1.20 -2.76
N LEU A 318 -8.37 -2.15 -2.49
CA LEU A 318 -7.14 -1.93 -1.75
C LEU A 318 -5.94 -1.79 -2.69
N PRO A 319 -4.88 -1.08 -2.29
CA PRO A 319 -3.61 -1.09 -3.02
C PRO A 319 -3.02 -2.50 -3.06
N SER A 320 -2.60 -2.94 -4.24
CA SER A 320 -1.90 -4.22 -4.44
C SER A 320 -0.66 -4.03 -5.31
N LEU A 321 0.21 -5.04 -5.35
CA LEU A 321 1.46 -5.03 -6.12
C LEU A 321 1.22 -4.95 -7.63
N GLU A 322 0.12 -5.54 -8.12
CA GLU A 322 -0.30 -5.49 -9.53
C GLU A 322 -0.99 -4.16 -9.89
N GLY A 323 -1.16 -3.29 -8.89
CA GLY A 323 -2.11 -2.20 -8.93
C GLY A 323 -3.52 -2.69 -8.57
N GLY A 324 -4.20 -1.86 -7.79
CA GLY A 324 -5.62 -1.99 -7.50
C GLY A 324 -6.32 -0.68 -7.83
N ALA A 325 -7.62 -0.61 -7.58
CA ALA A 325 -8.44 0.54 -7.91
C ALA A 325 -7.84 1.89 -7.47
N PRO A 326 -7.24 2.02 -6.27
CA PRO A 326 -6.62 3.28 -5.86
C PRO A 326 -5.42 3.69 -6.72
N TYR A 327 -4.54 2.73 -7.07
CA TYR A 327 -3.36 3.01 -7.89
C TYR A 327 -3.71 3.18 -9.36
N TRP A 328 -4.70 2.47 -9.88
CA TRP A 328 -5.18 2.70 -11.24
C TRP A 328 -5.90 4.04 -11.38
N ALA A 329 -6.61 4.49 -10.36
CA ALA A 329 -7.16 5.85 -10.33
C ALA A 329 -6.06 6.92 -10.25
N TYR A 330 -4.99 6.65 -9.50
CA TYR A 330 -3.77 7.46 -9.54
C TYR A 330 -3.16 7.52 -10.96
N MET A 331 -3.08 6.40 -11.69
CA MET A 331 -2.62 6.40 -13.09
C MET A 331 -3.53 7.21 -14.01
N VAL A 332 -4.85 7.15 -13.80
CA VAL A 332 -5.80 8.00 -14.53
C VAL A 332 -5.50 9.47 -14.26
N LYS A 333 -5.22 9.86 -13.01
CA LYS A 333 -4.81 11.24 -12.71
C LYS A 333 -3.53 11.64 -13.43
N VAL A 334 -2.51 10.77 -13.49
CA VAL A 334 -1.29 11.01 -14.28
C VAL A 334 -1.65 11.28 -15.74
N ALA A 335 -2.56 10.48 -16.32
CA ALA A 335 -3.03 10.70 -17.68
C ALA A 335 -3.70 12.07 -17.89
N TYR A 336 -4.48 12.60 -16.95
CA TYR A 336 -4.99 13.97 -17.05
C TYR A 336 -3.88 15.02 -17.06
N LEU A 337 -2.86 14.84 -16.21
CA LEU A 337 -1.73 15.77 -16.13
C LEU A 337 -0.89 15.74 -17.43
N THR A 338 -0.83 14.59 -18.11
CA THR A 338 -0.14 14.42 -19.39
C THR A 338 -1.07 14.55 -20.60
N GLN A 339 -2.27 15.11 -20.43
CA GLN A 339 -3.28 15.31 -21.48
C GLN A 339 -3.63 14.05 -22.28
N THR A 340 -3.48 12.88 -21.66
CA THR A 340 -3.79 11.56 -22.22
C THR A 340 -5.23 11.16 -21.87
N LYS A 341 -5.89 10.45 -22.78
CA LYS A 341 -7.28 10.03 -22.56
C LYS A 341 -7.35 8.93 -21.48
N PRO A 342 -8.24 9.05 -20.48
CA PRO A 342 -8.43 8.01 -19.47
C PRO A 342 -8.76 6.64 -20.05
N SER A 343 -9.49 6.60 -21.17
CA SER A 343 -9.80 5.36 -21.88
C SER A 343 -8.57 4.58 -22.31
N ASP A 344 -7.49 5.28 -22.67
CA ASP A 344 -6.27 4.64 -23.15
C ASP A 344 -5.47 4.02 -22.00
N VAL A 345 -5.56 4.59 -20.79
CA VAL A 345 -5.05 3.97 -19.55
C VAL A 345 -5.75 2.63 -19.31
N PHE A 346 -7.08 2.58 -19.37
CA PHE A 346 -7.81 1.32 -19.16
C PHE A 346 -7.55 0.27 -20.24
N LYS A 347 -7.39 0.68 -21.51
CA LYS A 347 -6.96 -0.25 -22.58
C LYS A 347 -5.57 -0.81 -22.31
N ALA A 348 -4.63 0.04 -21.91
CA ALA A 348 -3.26 -0.38 -21.57
C ALA A 348 -3.25 -1.32 -20.36
N LEU A 349 -4.07 -1.04 -19.33
CA LEU A 349 -4.23 -1.92 -18.18
C LEU A 349 -4.77 -3.29 -18.57
N VAL A 350 -5.84 -3.37 -19.36
CA VAL A 350 -6.40 -4.65 -19.83
C VAL A 350 -5.36 -5.43 -20.64
N PHE A 351 -4.63 -4.76 -21.54
CA PHE A 351 -3.54 -5.38 -22.29
C PHE A 351 -2.45 -5.92 -21.37
N ASN A 352 -2.02 -5.13 -20.38
CA ASN A 352 -0.99 -5.52 -19.42
C ASN A 352 -1.44 -6.68 -18.54
N ILE A 353 -2.70 -6.70 -18.10
CA ILE A 353 -3.29 -7.80 -17.32
C ILE A 353 -3.24 -9.12 -18.10
N ILE A 354 -3.58 -9.10 -19.39
CA ILE A 354 -3.54 -10.31 -20.23
C ILE A 354 -2.10 -10.83 -20.34
N LEU A 355 -1.15 -9.94 -20.66
CA LEU A 355 0.27 -10.33 -20.74
C LEU A 355 0.80 -10.83 -19.40
N TYR A 356 0.46 -10.14 -18.31
CA TYR A 356 0.86 -10.50 -16.95
C TYR A 356 0.41 -11.92 -16.60
N ASN A 357 -0.84 -12.29 -16.86
CA ASN A 357 -1.35 -13.63 -16.57
C ASN A 357 -0.65 -14.71 -17.40
N ILE A 358 -0.40 -14.45 -18.69
CA ILE A 358 0.32 -15.37 -19.59
C ILE A 358 1.77 -15.57 -19.10
N PHE A 359 2.51 -14.48 -18.90
CA PHE A 359 3.92 -14.56 -18.51
C PHE A 359 4.08 -15.07 -17.09
N SER A 360 3.19 -14.74 -16.16
CA SER A 360 3.24 -15.27 -14.79
C SER A 360 3.12 -16.79 -14.78
N PHE A 361 2.24 -17.36 -15.62
CA PHE A 361 2.15 -18.81 -15.78
C PHE A 361 3.45 -19.41 -16.33
N VAL A 362 4.00 -18.82 -17.40
CA VAL A 362 5.26 -19.28 -18.03
C VAL A 362 6.42 -19.25 -17.03
N TRP A 363 6.57 -18.15 -16.29
CA TRP A 363 7.65 -18.00 -15.31
C TRP A 363 7.47 -18.94 -14.11
N THR A 364 6.25 -19.08 -13.60
CA THR A 364 5.99 -19.98 -12.46
C THR A 364 6.25 -21.44 -12.86
N GLU A 365 5.84 -21.86 -14.06
CA GLU A 365 6.16 -23.19 -14.61
C GLU A 365 7.66 -23.41 -14.75
N PHE A 366 8.38 -22.41 -15.25
CA PHE A 366 9.83 -22.46 -15.38
C PHE A 366 10.51 -22.67 -14.01
N PHE A 367 10.15 -21.89 -12.99
CA PHE A 367 10.68 -22.06 -11.63
C PHE A 367 10.25 -23.41 -11.00
N TRP A 368 9.02 -23.85 -11.24
CA TRP A 368 8.54 -25.13 -10.72
C TRP A 368 9.33 -26.33 -11.26
N ARG A 369 9.79 -26.25 -12.52
CA ARG A 369 10.60 -27.28 -13.17
C ARG A 369 12.06 -27.32 -12.71
N ILE A 370 12.69 -26.17 -12.46
CA ILE A 370 14.12 -26.09 -12.13
C ILE A 370 14.47 -26.80 -10.83
N ALA A 371 13.75 -26.48 -9.74
CA ALA A 371 14.08 -26.98 -8.41
C ALA A 371 12.85 -27.01 -7.48
N PRO A 372 12.87 -27.79 -6.39
CA PRO A 372 11.83 -27.75 -5.35
C PRO A 372 11.66 -26.33 -4.79
N ILE A 373 10.42 -25.91 -4.52
CA ILE A 373 10.14 -24.66 -3.83
C ILE A 373 9.48 -25.03 -2.49
N PRO A 374 10.06 -24.67 -1.34
CA PRO A 374 11.33 -23.95 -1.14
C PRO A 374 12.57 -24.85 -1.30
N SER A 375 13.72 -24.28 -1.70
CA SER A 375 15.04 -24.94 -1.71
C SER A 375 16.17 -23.92 -1.72
N SER A 376 17.43 -24.36 -1.65
CA SER A 376 18.62 -23.49 -1.77
C SER A 376 18.69 -22.74 -3.10
N ALA A 377 18.02 -23.22 -4.15
CA ALA A 377 17.87 -22.50 -5.41
C ALA A 377 16.96 -21.26 -5.28
N TYR A 378 16.12 -21.21 -4.24
CA TYR A 378 15.19 -20.10 -3.94
C TYR A 378 15.40 -19.56 -2.52
N PRO A 379 16.52 -18.85 -2.23
CA PRO A 379 16.84 -18.38 -0.87
C PRO A 379 15.75 -17.51 -0.24
N TYR A 380 15.07 -16.68 -1.05
CA TYR A 380 13.97 -15.85 -0.57
C TYR A 380 12.80 -16.69 -0.06
N ALA A 381 12.42 -17.76 -0.77
CA ALA A 381 11.33 -18.64 -0.34
C ALA A 381 11.69 -19.36 0.98
N VAL A 382 12.94 -19.81 1.12
CA VAL A 382 13.43 -20.45 2.36
C VAL A 382 13.36 -19.49 3.55
N ALA A 383 13.66 -18.21 3.36
CA ALA A 383 13.64 -17.22 4.45
C ALA A 383 12.23 -16.66 4.74
N ALA A 384 11.48 -16.29 3.71
CA ALA A 384 10.25 -15.53 3.84
C ALA A 384 9.01 -16.41 4.12
N TRP A 385 8.92 -17.60 3.51
CA TRP A 385 7.72 -18.44 3.65
C TRP A 385 7.48 -18.94 5.07
N PRO A 386 8.51 -19.38 5.84
CA PRO A 386 8.29 -19.74 7.24
C PRO A 386 7.74 -18.57 8.08
N ALA A 387 8.23 -17.35 7.85
CA ALA A 387 7.73 -16.17 8.54
C ALA A 387 6.27 -15.85 8.16
N ALA A 388 5.93 -15.95 6.87
CA ALA A 388 4.55 -15.78 6.40
C ALA A 388 3.62 -16.86 6.97
N LEU A 389 4.07 -18.11 7.01
CA LEU A 389 3.32 -19.23 7.58
C LEU A 389 3.09 -19.04 9.09
N VAL A 390 4.10 -18.63 9.85
CA VAL A 390 3.93 -18.33 11.29
C VAL A 390 2.89 -17.23 11.48
N ASN A 391 2.92 -16.16 10.68
CA ASN A 391 1.90 -15.12 10.76
C ASN A 391 0.49 -15.66 10.45
N ALA A 392 0.33 -16.48 9.42
CA ALA A 392 -0.97 -17.07 9.07
C ALA A 392 -1.47 -18.05 10.15
N VAL A 393 -0.58 -18.90 10.67
CA VAL A 393 -0.92 -19.92 11.67
C VAL A 393 -1.37 -19.27 12.98
N VAL A 394 -0.75 -18.17 13.42
CA VAL A 394 -1.14 -17.47 14.67
C VAL A 394 -2.60 -16.97 14.60
N TRP A 395 -3.09 -16.61 13.41
CA TRP A 395 -4.51 -16.31 13.22
C TRP A 395 -5.38 -17.56 13.25
N ILE A 396 -4.99 -18.61 12.53
CA ILE A 396 -5.73 -19.86 12.41
C ILE A 396 -5.89 -20.56 13.77
N THR A 397 -4.83 -20.56 14.59
CA THR A 397 -4.84 -21.21 15.91
C THR A 397 -5.57 -20.42 16.98
N GLY A 398 -5.95 -19.17 16.71
CA GLY A 398 -6.62 -18.32 17.69
C GLY A 398 -5.67 -17.48 18.56
N GLU A 399 -4.36 -17.68 18.43
CA GLU A 399 -3.31 -17.15 19.31
C GLU A 399 -3.08 -15.62 19.21
N VAL A 400 -3.64 -14.96 18.18
CA VAL A 400 -3.68 -13.48 18.13
C VAL A 400 -4.41 -12.91 19.36
N GLY A 401 -5.43 -13.62 19.87
CA GLY A 401 -6.22 -13.18 21.01
C GLY A 401 -6.93 -11.85 20.73
N VAL A 402 -7.87 -11.82 19.77
CA VAL A 402 -8.62 -10.60 19.44
C VAL A 402 -9.36 -10.11 20.69
N LYS A 403 -8.98 -8.95 21.23
CA LYS A 403 -9.57 -8.33 22.43
C LYS A 403 -10.72 -7.39 22.02
N PRO A 404 -12.01 -7.74 22.19
CA PRO A 404 -13.12 -6.89 21.70
C PRO A 404 -13.19 -5.53 22.40
N TRP A 405 -12.81 -5.47 23.69
CA TRP A 405 -12.70 -4.22 24.42
C TRP A 405 -11.65 -3.29 23.78
N LEU A 406 -10.52 -3.83 23.31
CA LEU A 406 -9.47 -3.02 22.70
C LEU A 406 -9.94 -2.45 21.35
N PHE A 407 -10.67 -3.24 20.57
CA PHE A 407 -11.28 -2.78 19.32
C PHE A 407 -12.25 -1.62 19.57
N THR A 408 -13.21 -1.79 20.48
CA THR A 408 -14.26 -0.78 20.75
C THR A 408 -13.68 0.54 21.27
N HIS A 409 -12.73 0.50 22.21
CA HIS A 409 -12.09 1.71 22.73
C HIS A 409 -11.18 2.39 21.69
N SER A 410 -10.44 1.61 20.90
CA SER A 410 -9.59 2.16 19.83
C SER A 410 -10.43 2.79 18.72
N PHE A 411 -11.55 2.15 18.35
CA PHE A 411 -12.48 2.65 17.35
C PHE A 411 -13.13 3.96 17.82
N ALA A 412 -13.67 3.98 19.05
CA ALA A 412 -14.29 5.16 19.62
C ALA A 412 -13.29 6.31 19.78
N GLY A 413 -12.09 6.02 20.32
CA GLY A 413 -11.04 7.00 20.51
C GLY A 413 -10.54 7.60 19.20
N MET A 414 -10.26 6.77 18.19
CA MET A 414 -9.83 7.26 16.87
C MET A 414 -10.96 8.03 16.17
N THR A 415 -12.20 7.53 16.20
CA THR A 415 -13.34 8.25 15.59
C THR A 415 -13.53 9.61 16.25
N ALA A 416 -13.46 9.69 17.59
CA ALA A 416 -13.56 10.95 18.33
C ALA A 416 -12.40 11.90 17.99
N LEU A 417 -11.17 11.40 17.89
CA LEU A 417 -10.00 12.19 17.51
C LEU A 417 -10.15 12.78 16.12
N LEU A 418 -10.56 11.97 15.13
CA LEU A 418 -10.69 12.40 13.75
C LEU A 418 -11.86 13.36 13.57
N LEU A 419 -13.06 13.03 14.07
CA LEU A 419 -14.22 13.93 13.98
C LEU A 419 -13.98 15.23 14.77
N GLY A 420 -13.42 15.13 15.98
CA GLY A 420 -13.08 16.28 16.81
C GLY A 420 -12.03 17.18 16.15
N GLY A 421 -11.01 16.60 15.54
CA GLY A 421 -9.98 17.32 14.80
C GLY A 421 -10.53 18.02 13.55
N GLU A 422 -11.41 17.37 12.79
CA GLU A 422 -12.06 17.98 11.62
C GLU A 422 -13.03 19.11 12.01
N LEU A 423 -13.78 18.94 13.12
CA LEU A 423 -14.61 20.02 13.67
C LEU A 423 -13.75 21.18 14.17
N ALA A 424 -12.65 20.90 14.89
CA ALA A 424 -11.70 21.92 15.32
C ALA A 424 -11.06 22.64 14.13
N ALA A 425 -10.75 21.95 13.03
CA ALA A 425 -10.26 22.60 11.82
C ALA A 425 -11.28 23.56 11.22
N ARG A 426 -12.57 23.19 11.22
CA ARG A 426 -13.65 24.03 10.70
C ARG A 426 -13.94 25.26 11.58
N PHE A 427 -13.91 25.11 12.90
CA PHE A 427 -14.29 26.20 13.81
C PHE A 427 -13.09 27.03 14.31
N LEU A 428 -11.96 26.39 14.58
CA LEU A 428 -10.76 27.02 15.15
C LEU A 428 -9.67 27.29 14.08
N HIS A 429 -9.91 26.94 12.82
CA HIS A 429 -8.98 27.15 11.70
C HIS A 429 -7.60 26.49 11.90
N VAL A 430 -7.55 25.42 12.70
CA VAL A 430 -6.33 24.60 12.87
C VAL A 430 -6.15 23.70 11.64
N PRO A 431 -4.95 23.60 11.04
CA PRO A 431 -4.74 22.80 9.84
C PRO A 431 -4.64 21.29 10.16
N PHE A 432 -5.71 20.70 10.73
CA PHE A 432 -5.80 19.28 11.05
C PHE A 432 -5.88 18.41 9.79
N SER A 433 -5.31 17.21 9.84
CA SER A 433 -5.40 16.24 8.75
C SER A 433 -5.77 14.86 9.29
N SER A 434 -7.03 14.44 9.09
CA SER A 434 -7.47 13.09 9.44
C SER A 434 -6.66 12.00 8.75
N MET A 435 -6.41 12.14 7.44
CA MET A 435 -5.64 11.17 6.68
C MET A 435 -4.17 11.13 7.13
N GLY A 436 -3.58 12.28 7.47
CA GLY A 436 -2.23 12.33 8.03
C GLY A 436 -2.12 11.54 9.34
N VAL A 437 -3.09 11.70 10.25
CA VAL A 437 -3.14 10.93 11.51
C VAL A 437 -3.29 9.42 11.23
N LEU A 438 -4.20 9.04 10.35
CA LEU A 438 -4.46 7.63 10.02
C LEU A 438 -3.23 6.94 9.41
N ILE A 439 -2.62 7.56 8.40
CA ILE A 439 -1.44 7.00 7.74
C ILE A 439 -0.25 6.95 8.70
N GLY A 440 -0.08 8.00 9.53
CA GLY A 440 0.95 8.03 10.56
C GLY A 440 0.78 6.91 11.59
N ALA A 441 -0.45 6.66 12.04
CA ALA A 441 -0.74 5.60 13.01
C ALA A 441 -0.41 4.19 12.48
N THR A 442 -0.49 3.97 11.16
CA THR A 442 -0.14 2.69 10.53
C THR A 442 1.29 2.63 9.98
N SER A 443 2.00 3.75 9.93
CA SER A 443 3.37 3.85 9.40
C SER A 443 4.37 3.93 10.55
N ILE A 444 5.40 3.11 10.55
CA ILE A 444 6.45 3.16 11.57
C ILE A 444 7.38 4.38 11.40
N PRO A 445 8.03 4.88 12.48
CA PRO A 445 8.87 6.08 12.43
C PRO A 445 9.98 6.08 11.37
N PRO A 446 10.62 4.93 11.02
CA PRO A 446 11.58 4.89 9.91
C PRO A 446 11.06 5.45 8.59
N PHE A 447 9.76 5.38 8.31
CA PHE A 447 9.17 5.94 7.10
C PHE A 447 8.55 7.33 7.34
N ALA A 448 7.92 7.56 8.48
CA ALA A 448 7.29 8.85 8.78
C ALA A 448 8.31 10.00 8.95
N ILE A 449 9.49 9.72 9.54
CA ILE A 449 10.57 10.70 9.73
C ILE A 449 11.10 11.22 8.38
N PRO A 450 11.47 10.36 7.41
CA PRO A 450 11.83 10.81 6.06
C PRO A 450 10.78 11.66 5.37
N VAL A 451 9.50 11.27 5.42
CA VAL A 451 8.42 12.02 4.77
C VAL A 451 8.29 13.41 5.38
N PHE A 452 8.33 13.51 6.71
CA PHE A 452 8.37 14.79 7.40
C PHE A 452 9.61 15.62 7.04
N THR A 453 10.78 14.97 6.96
CA THR A 453 12.04 15.62 6.59
C THR A 453 11.94 16.21 5.18
N GLY A 454 11.42 15.45 4.21
CA GLY A 454 11.13 15.95 2.87
C GLY A 454 10.18 17.15 2.89
N ALA A 455 9.05 17.05 3.61
CA ALA A 455 8.08 18.13 3.69
C ALA A 455 8.66 19.39 4.36
N LEU A 456 9.51 19.24 5.38
CA LEU A 456 10.24 20.31 6.05
C LEU A 456 11.23 20.98 5.09
N MET A 457 12.01 20.19 4.34
CA MET A 457 12.95 20.68 3.35
C MET A 457 12.24 21.46 2.24
N ASN A 458 11.12 20.94 1.73
CA ASN A 458 10.31 21.59 0.71
C ASN A 458 9.72 22.91 1.21
N ARG A 459 9.29 23.01 2.48
CA ARG A 459 8.65 24.21 3.01
C ARG A 459 9.64 25.31 3.41
N TYR A 460 10.76 24.96 4.03
CA TYR A 460 11.61 25.95 4.71
C TYR A 460 13.04 26.03 4.19
N VAL A 461 13.61 24.96 3.64
CA VAL A 461 15.05 24.90 3.31
C VAL A 461 15.28 25.20 1.83
N ILE A 462 14.75 24.37 0.93
CA ILE A 462 15.04 24.43 -0.50
C ILE A 462 14.55 25.73 -1.15
N PRO A 463 13.33 26.24 -0.85
CA PRO A 463 12.87 27.52 -1.41
C PRO A 463 13.75 28.72 -1.03
N ARG A 464 14.44 28.66 0.12
CA ARG A 464 15.38 29.71 0.55
C ARG A 464 16.72 29.65 -0.16
N LEU A 465 17.14 28.46 -0.59
CA LEU A 465 18.41 28.25 -1.28
C LEU A 465 18.32 28.53 -2.79
N ILE A 466 17.24 28.09 -3.44
CA ILE A 466 17.10 28.10 -4.92
C ILE A 466 16.10 29.18 -5.39
N GLY A 467 15.29 29.72 -4.49
CA GLY A 467 14.17 30.60 -4.78
C GLY A 467 12.87 29.83 -4.98
N ARG A 468 11.79 30.32 -4.36
CA ARG A 468 10.49 29.62 -4.30
C ARG A 468 9.88 29.34 -5.67
N GLU A 469 9.88 30.33 -6.56
CA GLU A 469 9.29 30.18 -7.90
C GLU A 469 10.04 29.14 -8.74
N ARG A 470 11.38 29.18 -8.69
CA ARG A 470 12.24 28.26 -9.42
C ARG A 470 12.12 26.83 -8.89
N TRP A 471 12.05 26.67 -7.57
CA TRP A 471 11.83 25.38 -6.93
C TRP A 471 10.47 24.79 -7.30
N GLU A 472 9.39 25.54 -7.16
CA GLU A 472 8.04 25.05 -7.49
C GLU A 472 7.91 24.64 -8.96
N LYS A 473 8.59 25.35 -9.87
CA LYS A 473 8.60 25.01 -11.31
C LYS A 473 9.35 23.71 -11.62
N TYR A 474 10.51 23.48 -11.02
CA TYR A 474 11.40 22.39 -11.42
C TYR A 474 11.48 21.23 -10.43
N LYS A 475 10.87 21.31 -9.24
CA LYS A 475 10.95 20.25 -8.22
C LYS A 475 10.52 18.89 -8.74
N ALA A 476 9.45 18.82 -9.53
CA ALA A 476 8.93 17.58 -10.11
C ALA A 476 9.95 16.93 -11.04
N VAL A 477 10.61 17.72 -11.88
CA VAL A 477 11.65 17.25 -12.81
C VAL A 477 12.89 16.75 -12.08
N VAL A 478 13.33 17.47 -11.04
CA VAL A 478 14.49 17.09 -10.23
C VAL A 478 14.22 15.78 -9.50
N VAL A 479 13.06 15.68 -8.84
CA VAL A 479 12.64 14.48 -8.12
C VAL A 479 12.45 13.29 -9.05
N ALA A 480 11.81 13.50 -10.20
CA ALA A 480 11.69 12.51 -11.26
C ALA A 480 13.06 11.96 -11.67
N GLY A 481 14.07 12.81 -11.83
CA GLY A 481 15.45 12.39 -12.13
C GLY A 481 16.05 11.52 -11.02
N ILE A 482 15.92 11.93 -9.74
CA ILE A 482 16.46 11.17 -8.60
C ILE A 482 15.82 9.78 -8.52
N VAL A 483 14.50 9.69 -8.60
CA VAL A 483 13.78 8.41 -8.57
C VAL A 483 14.17 7.54 -9.77
N THR A 484 14.29 8.12 -10.97
CA THR A 484 14.76 7.41 -12.17
C THR A 484 16.16 6.85 -11.98
N GLY A 485 17.09 7.64 -11.47
CA GLY A 485 18.47 7.20 -11.24
C GLY A 485 18.57 6.06 -10.24
N GLN A 486 17.84 6.16 -9.13
CA GLN A 486 17.79 5.08 -8.14
C GLN A 486 17.16 3.81 -8.74
N GLY A 487 16.08 3.94 -9.52
CA GLY A 487 15.43 2.83 -10.21
C GLY A 487 16.36 2.11 -11.19
N ILE A 488 17.15 2.85 -11.97
CA ILE A 488 18.16 2.29 -12.89
C ILE A 488 19.21 1.49 -12.11
N ALA A 489 19.77 2.07 -11.06
CA ALA A 489 20.79 1.39 -10.25
C ALA A 489 20.24 0.11 -9.58
N THR A 490 19.00 0.17 -9.10
CA THR A 490 18.30 -0.98 -8.51
C THR A 490 18.07 -2.07 -9.54
N GLY A 491 17.57 -1.72 -10.74
CA GLY A 491 17.33 -2.66 -11.83
C GLY A 491 18.60 -3.34 -12.32
N ILE A 492 19.69 -2.59 -12.49
CA ILE A 492 21.00 -3.14 -12.86
C ILE A 492 21.54 -4.04 -11.74
N GLY A 493 21.45 -3.61 -10.48
CA GLY A 493 21.88 -4.40 -9.33
C GLY A 493 21.17 -5.75 -9.23
N ILE A 494 19.85 -5.75 -9.37
CA ILE A 494 19.05 -6.99 -9.39
C ILE A 494 19.41 -7.86 -10.59
N ALA A 495 19.53 -7.29 -11.80
CA ALA A 495 19.90 -8.05 -12.99
C ALA A 495 21.28 -8.72 -12.84
N LEU A 496 22.29 -7.99 -12.35
CA LEU A 496 23.63 -8.52 -12.11
C LEU A 496 23.64 -9.59 -11.01
N MET A 497 22.86 -9.39 -9.93
CA MET A 497 22.67 -10.38 -8.89
C MET A 497 22.07 -11.68 -9.45
N LEU A 498 21.03 -11.57 -10.28
CA LEU A 498 20.39 -12.71 -10.92
C LEU A 498 21.36 -13.45 -11.85
N ILE A 499 22.13 -12.72 -12.67
CA ILE A 499 23.15 -13.33 -13.55
C ILE A 499 24.21 -14.06 -12.74
N SER A 500 24.76 -13.41 -11.70
CA SER A 500 25.78 -13.99 -10.81
C SER A 500 25.27 -15.28 -10.14
N LYS A 501 24.05 -15.26 -9.62
CA LYS A 501 23.44 -16.44 -8.99
C LYS A 501 23.08 -17.53 -10.00
N ALA A 502 22.59 -17.16 -11.20
CA ALA A 502 22.29 -18.11 -12.26
C ALA A 502 23.55 -18.85 -12.75
N THR A 503 24.71 -18.18 -12.81
CA THR A 503 25.98 -18.85 -13.14
C THR A 503 26.45 -19.85 -12.08
N TRP A 504 26.00 -19.69 -10.83
CA TRP A 504 26.31 -20.61 -9.73
C TRP A 504 25.44 -21.88 -9.74
N ILE A 505 24.28 -21.83 -10.40
CA ILE A 505 23.43 -23.00 -10.71
C ILE A 505 23.79 -23.56 -12.09
N LYS A 506 25.08 -23.55 -12.46
CA LYS A 506 25.55 -24.49 -13.46
C LYS A 506 25.73 -25.82 -12.74
N PRO A 507 24.90 -26.83 -13.02
CA PRO A 507 25.30 -28.18 -12.65
C PRO A 507 26.59 -28.43 -13.44
N TRP A 508 27.57 -29.07 -12.81
CA TRP A 508 28.57 -29.82 -13.56
C TRP A 508 27.89 -30.67 -14.64
#